data_AF-A0A7V9PEC6-F1
#
_entry.id   AF-A0A7V9PEC6-F1
#
_cell.length_a   1.000
_cell.length_b   1.000
_cell.length_c   1.000
_cell.angle_alpha   90.00
_cell.angle_beta   90.00
_cell.angle_gamma   90.00
#
_symmetry.space_group_name_H-M   'P 1'
#
loop_
_entity.id
_entity.type
_entity.pdbx_description
1 polymer ?
#
loop_
_entity_poly.entity_id
_entity_poly.type
_entity_poly.pdbx_seq_one_letter_code
_entity_poly.pdbx_strand_id
1 'polypeptide(L)'
;AVIDSGPSQASGSVALVRDGGQVALDVDVAGLPERDGRYYELWLLATDGEGLVSLGPVPPSGRVAAVPDGLDQAGYRTVDISVEPYDGDPAPSRESVLRGTLPSR
;
A
#
# COMPACT_ATOMS: atom_id res chain seq x y z
N ALA A 1 -8.12 -8.14 -4.01
CA ALA A 1 -9.02 -7.61 -2.96
C ALA A 1 -9.38 -6.18 -3.30
N VAL A 2 -10.58 -5.74 -2.93
CA VAL A 2 -10.99 -4.33 -3.06
C VAL A 2 -10.39 -3.56 -1.88
N ILE A 3 -9.81 -2.39 -2.15
CA ILE A 3 -9.36 -1.44 -1.15
C ILE A 3 -10.45 -0.37 -1.07
N ASP A 4 -11.22 -0.37 0.01
CA ASP A 4 -12.38 0.53 0.17
C ASP A 4 -11.98 1.81 0.94
N SER A 5 -12.68 2.90 0.66
CA SER A 5 -12.23 4.28 0.87
C SER A 5 -12.97 5.00 1.99
N GLY A 6 -12.29 5.97 2.61
CA GLY A 6 -12.93 7.07 3.36
C GLY A 6 -13.60 8.10 2.43
N PRO A 7 -13.95 9.33 2.89
CA PRO A 7 -14.82 10.31 2.20
C PRO A 7 -14.33 10.87 0.84
N SER A 8 -13.23 10.36 0.30
CA SER A 8 -12.67 10.69 -1.02
C SER A 8 -13.09 9.65 -2.06
N GLN A 9 -13.30 10.06 -3.33
CA GLN A 9 -13.52 9.17 -4.48
C GLN A 9 -12.31 8.26 -4.83
N ALA A 10 -11.29 8.21 -3.96
CA ALA A 10 -10.16 7.31 -4.11
C ALA A 10 -10.68 5.87 -4.10
N SER A 11 -10.12 4.99 -4.92
CA SER A 11 -10.40 3.56 -4.85
C SER A 11 -9.17 2.79 -5.22
N GLY A 12 -9.12 1.52 -4.86
CA GLY A 12 -7.99 0.68 -5.21
C GLY A 12 -8.32 -0.79 -5.28
N SER A 13 -7.41 -1.50 -5.91
CA SER A 13 -7.34 -2.95 -5.87
C SER A 13 -5.91 -3.39 -5.59
N VAL A 14 -5.80 -4.54 -4.94
CA VAL A 14 -4.52 -5.21 -4.76
C VAL A 14 -4.63 -6.68 -5.16
N ALA A 15 -3.64 -7.13 -5.92
CA ALA A 15 -3.48 -8.52 -6.31
C ALA A 15 -2.07 -9.00 -6.00
N LEU A 16 -1.94 -10.26 -5.62
CA LEU A 16 -0.67 -10.96 -5.62
C LEU A 16 -0.45 -11.51 -7.02
N VAL A 17 0.62 -11.07 -7.67
CA VAL A 17 1.02 -11.56 -8.99
C VAL A 17 2.32 -12.36 -8.87
N ARG A 18 2.56 -13.28 -9.80
CA ARG A 18 3.83 -14.00 -9.92
C ARG A 18 4.54 -13.53 -11.17
N ASP A 19 5.78 -13.07 -11.00
CA ASP A 19 6.67 -12.71 -12.10
C ASP A 19 7.99 -13.44 -11.94
N GLY A 20 8.40 -14.22 -12.94
CA GLY A 20 9.66 -14.98 -12.90
C GLY A 20 9.85 -15.95 -11.72
N GLY A 21 8.79 -16.31 -11.00
CA GLY A 21 8.83 -17.13 -9.78
C GLY A 21 8.86 -16.34 -8.46
N GLN A 22 9.01 -15.02 -8.51
CA GLN A 22 8.85 -14.12 -7.37
C GLN A 22 7.38 -13.70 -7.22
N VAL A 23 6.97 -13.42 -5.98
CA VAL A 23 5.64 -12.88 -5.70
C VAL A 23 5.74 -11.37 -5.58
N ALA A 24 4.89 -10.66 -6.30
CA ALA A 24 4.78 -9.22 -6.25
C ALA A 24 3.36 -8.79 -5.85
N LEU A 25 3.26 -7.60 -5.29
CA LEU A 25 1.98 -6.91 -5.08
C LEU A 25 1.75 -5.97 -6.26
N ASP A 26 0.70 -6.25 -7.03
CA ASP A 26 0.16 -5.36 -8.04
C ASP A 26 -0.96 -4.54 -7.39
N VAL A 27 -0.68 -3.27 -7.15
CA VAL A 27 -1.60 -2.31 -6.56
C VAL A 27 -1.99 -1.32 -7.63
N ASP A 28 -3.29 -1.17 -7.85
CA ASP A 28 -3.87 -0.20 -8.77
C ASP A 28 -4.80 0.72 -7.98
N VAL A 29 -4.51 2.02 -8.00
CA VAL A 29 -5.30 3.04 -7.33
C VAL A 29 -5.69 4.17 -8.27
N ALA A 30 -6.89 4.69 -8.04
CA ALA A 30 -7.44 5.79 -8.80
C ALA A 30 -8.07 6.82 -7.86
N GLY A 31 -8.22 8.06 -8.35
CA GLY A 31 -8.93 9.12 -7.62
C GLY A 31 -8.20 9.63 -6.38
N LEU A 32 -6.90 9.37 -6.25
CA LEU A 32 -6.05 10.01 -5.25
C LEU A 32 -5.90 11.50 -5.62
N PRO A 33 -6.38 12.45 -4.79
CA PRO A 33 -6.27 13.85 -5.15
C PRO A 33 -4.82 14.33 -5.01
N GLU A 34 -4.42 15.34 -5.79
CA GLU A 34 -3.09 15.93 -5.66
C GLU A 34 -2.86 16.51 -4.24
N ARG A 35 -1.60 16.45 -3.80
CA ARG A 35 -1.17 16.88 -2.47
C ARG A 35 0.11 17.69 -2.58
N ASP A 36 -0.01 19.01 -2.50
CA ASP A 36 1.15 19.89 -2.50
C ASP A 36 2.04 19.61 -1.29
N GLY A 37 3.33 19.36 -1.54
CA GLY A 37 4.33 19.14 -0.48
C GLY A 37 4.15 17.85 0.33
N ARG A 38 3.34 16.90 -0.14
CA ARG A 38 3.17 15.56 0.44
C ARG A 38 3.16 14.49 -0.66
N TYR A 39 3.20 13.23 -0.27
CA TYR A 39 3.13 12.11 -1.20
C TYR A 39 2.28 10.98 -0.63
N TYR A 40 1.98 10.00 -1.48
CA TYR A 40 1.34 8.76 -1.08
C TYR A 40 2.41 7.68 -0.91
N GLU A 41 2.34 6.93 0.17
CA GLU A 41 3.26 5.82 0.46
C GLU A 41 2.46 4.54 0.60
N LEU A 42 2.98 3.44 0.05
CA LEU A 42 2.40 2.11 0.17
C LEU A 42 3.03 1.36 1.35
N TRP A 43 2.21 0.77 2.20
CA TRP A 43 2.64 0.01 3.37
C TRP A 43 2.05 -1.39 3.42
N LEU A 44 2.80 -2.31 4.01
CA LEU A 44 2.32 -3.61 4.48
C LEU A 44 2.30 -3.65 6.00
N LEU A 45 1.14 -4.00 6.54
CA LEU A 45 0.87 -4.18 7.95
C LEU A 45 0.86 -5.67 8.29
N ALA A 46 1.58 -6.01 9.34
CA ALA A 46 1.56 -7.34 9.91
C ALA A 46 0.20 -7.63 10.58
N THR A 47 -0.18 -8.90 10.60
CA THR A 47 -1.46 -9.36 11.15
C THR A 47 -1.56 -9.20 12.67
N ASP A 48 -0.43 -9.11 13.36
CA ASP A 48 -0.35 -8.80 14.79
C ASP A 48 -0.45 -7.30 15.08
N GLY A 49 -0.39 -6.45 14.04
CA GLY A 49 -0.41 -4.99 14.14
C GLY A 49 0.91 -4.36 14.60
N GLU A 50 1.96 -5.15 14.81
CA GLU A 50 3.25 -4.66 15.32
C GLU A 50 4.28 -4.43 14.21
N GLY A 51 4.15 -5.15 13.09
CA GLY A 51 5.02 -4.99 11.93
C GLY A 51 4.46 -4.02 10.90
N LEU A 52 5.29 -3.11 10.42
CA LEU A 52 5.00 -2.24 9.29
C LEU A 52 6.20 -2.14 8.36
N VAL A 53 5.96 -2.35 7.07
CA VAL A 53 7.00 -2.30 6.04
C VAL A 53 6.57 -1.31 4.96
N SER A 54 7.40 -0.30 4.70
CA SER A 54 7.24 0.57 3.53
C SER A 54 7.58 -0.23 2.27
N LEU A 55 6.73 -0.07 1.26
CA LEU A 55 6.94 -0.58 -0.10
C LEU A 55 7.28 0.54 -1.09
N GLY A 56 7.41 1.78 -0.61
CA GLY A 56 7.77 2.94 -1.39
C GLY A 56 6.59 3.82 -1.81
N PRO A 57 6.90 4.95 -2.46
CA PRO A 57 5.91 5.93 -2.86
C PRO A 57 5.01 5.40 -3.97
N VAL A 58 3.72 5.74 -3.90
CA VAL A 58 2.75 5.48 -4.96
C VAL A 58 2.97 6.52 -6.06
N PRO A 59 3.34 6.10 -7.30
CA PRO A 59 3.56 7.02 -8.39
C PRO A 59 2.24 7.65 -8.86
N PRO A 60 2.28 8.77 -9.59
CA PRO A 60 1.08 9.40 -10.14
C PRO A 60 0.23 8.50 -11.05
N SER A 61 0.82 7.46 -11.64
CA SER A 61 0.09 6.45 -12.41
C SER A 61 -0.87 5.61 -11.57
N GLY A 62 -0.71 5.63 -10.24
CA GLY A 62 -1.49 4.81 -9.31
C GLY A 62 -1.16 3.32 -9.35
N ARG A 63 -0.14 2.91 -10.12
CA ARG A 63 0.25 1.50 -10.23
C ARG A 63 1.59 1.24 -9.58
N VAL A 64 1.60 0.33 -8.60
CA VAL A 64 2.82 -0.13 -7.91
C VAL A 64 2.95 -1.63 -8.09
N ALA A 65 4.12 -2.06 -8.55
CA ALA A 65 4.54 -3.46 -8.53
C ALA A 65 5.69 -3.57 -7.51
N ALA A 66 5.36 -3.93 -6.27
CA ALA A 66 6.36 -4.11 -5.22
C ALA A 66 6.71 -5.58 -5.08
N VAL A 67 8.00 -5.91 -5.11
CA VAL A 67 8.53 -7.27 -4.91
C VAL A 67 9.25 -7.30 -3.56
N PRO A 68 8.53 -7.49 -2.46
CA PRO A 68 9.20 -7.72 -1.19
C PRO A 68 9.80 -9.13 -1.21
N ASP A 69 11.11 -9.21 -1.41
CA ASP A 69 11.87 -10.46 -1.33
C ASP A 69 11.58 -11.15 0.02
N GLY A 70 11.16 -12.41 -0.05
CA GLY A 70 10.88 -13.21 1.15
C GLY A 70 9.65 -12.76 1.96
N LEU A 71 8.71 -11.99 1.40
CA LEU A 71 7.51 -11.60 2.12
C LEU A 71 6.71 -12.81 2.60
N ASP A 72 6.64 -12.96 3.92
CA ASP A 72 5.68 -13.86 4.53
C ASP A 72 4.27 -13.28 4.43
N GLN A 73 3.55 -13.74 3.40
CA GLN A 73 2.15 -13.39 3.16
C GLN A 73 1.20 -13.90 4.25
N ALA A 74 1.64 -14.80 5.14
CA ALA A 74 0.85 -15.18 6.30
C ALA A 74 0.95 -14.12 7.41
N GLY A 75 2.14 -13.55 7.59
CA GLY A 75 2.42 -12.51 8.58
C GLY A 75 1.99 -11.11 8.15
N TYR A 76 2.03 -10.77 6.86
CA TYR A 76 1.65 -9.44 6.33
C TYR A 76 0.47 -9.55 5.38
N ARG A 77 -0.67 -8.97 5.77
CA ARG A 77 -1.92 -9.10 4.98
C ARG A 77 -2.67 -7.81 4.76
N THR A 78 -2.39 -6.77 5.50
CA THR A 78 -3.09 -5.50 5.31
C THR A 78 -2.20 -4.56 4.51
N VAL A 79 -2.77 -4.01 3.44
CA VAL A 79 -2.16 -2.98 2.61
C VAL A 79 -2.78 -1.66 3.01
N ASP A 80 -1.93 -0.65 3.23
CA ASP A 80 -2.35 0.71 3.54
C ASP A 80 -1.68 1.69 2.58
N ILE A 81 -2.43 2.72 2.18
CA ILE A 81 -1.88 3.89 1.50
C ILE A 81 -2.20 5.10 2.34
N SER A 82 -1.16 5.77 2.78
CA SER A 82 -1.25 6.95 3.65
C SER A 82 -0.64 8.17 2.97
N VAL A 83 -0.99 9.35 3.48
CA VAL A 83 -0.41 10.62 3.03
C VAL A 83 0.78 10.98 3.89
N GLU A 84 1.97 10.99 3.30
CA GLU A 84 3.22 11.22 4.02
C GLU A 84 3.80 12.62 3.78
N PRO A 85 4.35 13.27 4.82
CA PRO A 85 5.13 14.49 4.69
C PRO A 85 6.56 14.23 4.22
N TYR A 86 7.19 15.22 3.58
CA TYR A 86 8.64 15.20 3.31
C TYR A 86 9.44 15.74 4.52
N ASP A 87 9.37 15.07 5.66
CA ASP A 87 10.03 15.51 6.91
C ASP A 87 11.23 14.64 7.34
N GLY A 88 11.45 13.51 6.66
CA GLY A 88 12.53 12.57 6.96
C GLY A 88 12.24 11.61 8.11
N ASP A 89 11.02 11.60 8.66
CA ASP A 89 10.56 10.57 9.59
C ASP A 89 10.15 9.31 8.78
N PRO A 90 10.77 8.14 9.02
CA PRO A 90 10.39 6.91 8.34
C PRO A 90 9.11 6.26 8.90
N ALA A 91 8.54 6.76 10.00
CA ALA A 91 7.28 6.26 10.53
C ALA A 91 6.10 6.67 9.63
N PRO A 92 5.08 5.80 9.44
CA PRO A 92 3.90 6.21 8.70
C PRO A 92 3.16 7.33 9.44
N SER A 93 2.60 8.24 8.68
CA SER A 93 1.55 9.13 9.16
C SER A 93 0.34 8.33 9.68
N ARG A 94 -0.54 9.05 10.37
CA ARG A 94 -1.86 8.51 10.78
C ARG A 94 -2.95 8.78 9.74
N GLU A 95 -2.60 9.27 8.56
CA GLU A 95 -3.53 9.73 7.53
C GLU A 95 -3.69 8.67 6.43
N SER A 96 -4.30 7.53 6.79
CA SER A 96 -4.65 6.47 5.83
C SER A 96 -5.80 6.91 4.91
N VAL A 97 -5.62 6.73 3.59
CA VAL A 97 -6.61 7.08 2.56
C VAL A 97 -7.30 5.85 2.01
N LEU A 98 -6.55 4.76 1.86
CA LEU A 98 -7.02 3.50 1.30
C LEU A 98 -6.45 2.35 2.14
N ARG A 99 -7.31 1.43 2.58
CA ARG A 99 -6.90 0.24 3.33
C ARG A 99 -7.62 -1.00 2.85
N GLY A 100 -6.86 -2.08 2.67
CA GLY A 100 -7.39 -3.34 2.14
C GLY A 100 -6.64 -4.52 2.72
N THR A 101 -7.25 -5.71 2.61
CA THR A 101 -6.63 -6.95 3.08
C THR A 101 -6.42 -7.89 1.90
N LEU A 102 -5.22 -8.46 1.78
CA LEU A 102 -4.90 -9.47 0.78
C LEU A 102 -5.83 -10.68 0.95
N PRO A 103 -6.31 -11.27 -0.15
CA PRO A 103 -7.16 -12.46 -0.06
C PRO A 103 -6.40 -13.60 0.62
N SER A 104 -7.12 -14.38 1.42
CA SER A 104 -6.67 -15.70 1.84
C SER A 104 -6.31 -16.52 0.60
N ARG A 105 -5.19 -17.26 0.66
CA ARG A 105 -4.82 -18.21 -0.39
C ARG A 105 -5.92 -19.21 -0.70
#